data_AF-A0AAE3QR65-F1
#
_entry.id   AF-A0AAE3QR65-F1
#
_cell.length_a   1.000
_cell.length_b   1.000
_cell.length_c   1.000
_cell.angle_alpha   90.00
_cell.angle_beta   90.00
_cell.angle_gamma   90.00
#
_symmetry.space_group_name_H-M   'P 1'
#
loop_
_entity.id
_entity.type
_entity.pdbx_description
1 polymer ?
#
loop_
_entity_poly.entity_id
_entity_poly.type
_entity_poly.pdbx_seq_one_letter_code
_entity_poly.pdbx_strand_id
1 'polypeptide(L)'
;MKQLFLNFLTLLTLATSACTKNNSSDDPGPGTSIPSNVKGKWAFGGSFSLNDFENYDGSYGGKAFEQGMVFYFKPNGKYELYVINAATSYNCRTEAFTFNTGNVTFNESEGTFTIRPLSGTMRGYYSCAPSKNFKRDAHADELKTQKYYYVIRKNSQGETVMNISTTPSVNDGADFDFDPSE
;
A
#
# COMPACT_ATOMS: atom_id res chain seq x y z
N MET A 1 -1.31 -75.24 50.09
CA MET A 1 -2.78 -75.13 50.13
C MET A 1 -3.15 -73.67 50.20
N LYS A 2 -3.85 -73.14 49.17
CA LYS A 2 -4.63 -71.88 49.12
C LYS A 2 -3.87 -70.56 49.40
N GLN A 3 -4.11 -69.39 48.80
CA GLN A 3 -4.88 -68.82 47.68
C GLN A 3 -4.28 -67.39 47.52
N LEU A 4 -3.82 -66.97 46.33
CA LEU A 4 -4.46 -65.98 45.44
C LEU A 4 -4.85 -64.62 46.08
N PHE A 5 -4.20 -63.53 45.63
CA PHE A 5 -4.74 -62.18 45.33
C PHE A 5 -3.59 -61.35 44.72
N LEU A 6 -3.45 -61.27 43.39
CA LEU A 6 -4.05 -60.29 42.48
C LEU A 6 -3.84 -58.82 42.94
N ASN A 7 -2.88 -58.12 42.31
CA ASN A 7 -3.01 -56.70 41.99
C ASN A 7 -2.13 -56.37 40.76
N PHE A 8 -2.84 -56.14 39.67
CA PHE A 8 -2.37 -55.62 38.39
C PHE A 8 -2.33 -54.09 38.55
N LEU A 9 -1.17 -53.46 38.43
CA LEU A 9 -1.08 -52.00 38.28
C LEU A 9 -0.34 -51.69 36.98
N THR A 10 -1.11 -51.67 35.90
CA THR A 10 -0.72 -51.22 34.57
C THR A 10 -0.43 -49.73 34.61
N LEU A 11 0.83 -49.37 34.41
CA LEU A 11 1.29 -48.00 34.23
C LEU A 11 0.82 -47.53 32.84
N LEU A 12 -0.25 -46.73 32.81
CA LEU A 12 -0.76 -46.07 31.62
C LEU A 12 0.16 -44.90 31.27
N THR A 13 1.09 -45.10 30.34
CA THR A 13 1.91 -44.03 29.77
C THR A 13 1.03 -43.13 28.88
N LEU A 14 0.69 -41.93 29.37
CA LEU A 14 0.08 -40.90 28.55
C LEU A 14 1.09 -40.46 27.49
N ALA A 15 0.80 -40.78 26.22
CA ALA A 15 1.43 -40.17 25.08
C ALA A 15 1.06 -38.68 25.04
N THR A 16 2.02 -37.81 25.35
CA THR A 16 1.88 -36.38 25.07
C THR A 16 2.07 -36.17 23.57
N SER A 17 0.96 -36.19 22.82
CA SER A 17 0.90 -35.61 21.49
C SER A 17 1.24 -34.13 21.59
N ALA A 18 2.48 -33.78 21.26
CA ALA A 18 2.87 -32.39 21.04
C ALA A 18 2.11 -31.90 19.81
N CYS A 19 1.03 -31.15 20.04
CA CYS A 19 0.39 -30.35 19.02
C CYS A 19 1.44 -29.41 18.43
N THR A 20 1.94 -29.71 17.23
CA THR A 20 2.55 -28.71 16.36
C THR A 20 1.46 -27.70 16.05
N LYS A 21 1.45 -26.62 16.82
CA LYS A 21 0.67 -25.43 16.50
C LYS A 21 1.27 -24.88 15.21
N ASN A 22 0.63 -25.18 14.09
CA ASN A 22 0.81 -24.46 12.84
C ASN A 22 0.40 -23.01 13.10
N ASN A 23 1.35 -22.22 13.61
CA ASN A 23 1.25 -20.78 13.59
C ASN A 23 1.53 -20.36 12.15
N SER A 24 0.52 -20.42 11.29
CA SER A 24 0.40 -19.45 10.22
C SER A 24 0.09 -18.11 10.86
N SER A 25 1.07 -17.55 11.56
CA SER A 25 1.07 -16.16 11.94
C SER A 25 1.46 -15.39 10.68
N ASP A 26 0.45 -14.94 9.94
CA ASP A 26 0.54 -13.75 9.07
C ASP A 26 0.74 -12.49 9.93
N ASP A 27 1.63 -12.57 10.90
CA ASP A 27 2.10 -11.44 11.68
C ASP A 27 3.21 -10.82 10.84
N PRO A 28 3.05 -9.58 10.33
CA PRO A 28 4.10 -8.93 9.59
C PRO A 28 5.27 -8.75 10.56
N GLY A 29 6.27 -9.61 10.41
CA GLY A 29 7.52 -9.55 11.17
C GLY A 29 8.17 -8.16 11.11
N PRO A 30 9.21 -7.92 11.92
CA PRO A 30 9.89 -6.62 12.01
C PRO A 30 10.12 -6.06 10.62
N GLY A 31 9.55 -4.87 10.36
CA GLY A 31 9.43 -4.31 9.02
C GLY A 31 10.72 -4.45 8.24
N THR A 32 10.65 -5.07 7.06
CA THR A 32 11.81 -5.25 6.19
C THR A 32 12.42 -3.87 5.93
N SER A 33 13.73 -3.73 6.20
CA SER A 33 14.44 -2.48 5.97
C SER A 33 14.24 -2.03 4.52
N ILE A 34 13.79 -0.79 4.35
CA ILE A 34 13.61 -0.19 3.02
C ILE A 34 14.98 0.10 2.41
N PRO A 35 15.23 -0.30 1.14
CA PRO A 35 16.46 0.04 0.44
C PRO A 35 16.73 1.54 0.49
N SER A 36 17.97 1.95 0.73
CA SER A 36 18.30 3.36 0.97
C SER A 36 18.00 4.26 -0.24
N ASN A 37 18.08 3.71 -1.45
CA ASN A 37 17.84 4.39 -2.72
C ASN A 37 16.35 4.56 -3.07
N VAL A 38 15.43 3.82 -2.44
CA VAL A 38 13.99 3.94 -2.69
C VAL A 38 13.25 4.72 -1.60
N LYS A 39 13.90 4.96 -0.46
CA LYS A 39 13.33 5.70 0.67
C LYS A 39 12.96 7.13 0.28
N GLY A 40 11.81 7.61 0.74
CA GLY A 40 11.34 8.97 0.48
C GLY A 40 10.06 9.02 -0.34
N LYS A 41 9.72 10.22 -0.81
CA LYS A 41 8.51 10.50 -1.60
C LYS A 41 8.85 10.41 -3.09
N TRP A 42 7.97 9.74 -3.83
CA TRP A 42 8.06 9.57 -5.27
C TRP A 42 6.73 9.99 -5.88
N ALA A 43 6.75 11.02 -6.71
CA ALA A 43 5.56 11.70 -7.22
C ALA A 43 5.42 11.53 -8.73
N PHE A 44 4.20 11.23 -9.16
CA PHE A 44 3.76 11.24 -10.55
C PHE A 44 2.70 12.33 -10.74
N GLY A 45 2.71 12.99 -11.90
CA GLY A 45 1.71 14.00 -12.26
C GLY A 45 2.12 15.45 -11.96
N GLY A 46 3.39 15.70 -11.58
CA GLY A 46 3.92 17.04 -11.31
C GLY A 46 3.76 17.48 -9.86
N SER A 47 3.56 18.78 -9.64
CA SER A 47 3.54 19.42 -8.31
C SER A 47 2.36 18.97 -7.44
N PHE A 48 2.48 17.80 -6.82
CA PHE A 48 1.60 17.37 -5.75
C PHE A 48 1.87 18.21 -4.50
N SER A 49 0.81 18.69 -3.84
CA SER A 49 0.90 19.37 -2.56
C SER A 49 0.10 18.55 -1.54
N LEU A 50 0.79 18.03 -0.52
CA LEU A 50 0.14 17.28 0.55
C LEU A 50 -0.86 18.16 1.31
N ASN A 51 -0.49 19.41 1.56
CA ASN A 51 -1.38 20.38 2.19
C ASN A 51 -2.66 20.60 1.38
N ASP A 52 -2.54 20.74 0.06
CA ASP A 52 -3.70 20.92 -0.80
C ASP A 52 -4.54 19.65 -0.87
N PHE A 53 -3.88 18.48 -0.90
CA PHE A 53 -4.57 17.20 -0.81
C PHE A 53 -5.39 17.09 0.46
N GLU A 54 -4.82 17.37 1.64
CA GLU A 54 -5.51 17.21 2.92
C GLU A 54 -6.65 18.20 3.11
N ASN A 55 -6.43 19.46 2.73
CA ASN A 55 -7.39 20.55 2.92
C ASN A 55 -8.37 20.74 1.76
N TYR A 56 -8.33 19.87 0.75
CA TYR A 56 -9.19 20.00 -0.43
C TYR A 56 -10.68 19.97 -0.10
N ASP A 57 -11.44 20.93 -0.64
CA ASP A 57 -12.87 21.12 -0.40
C ASP A 57 -13.75 20.97 -1.67
N GLY A 58 -13.15 20.71 -2.84
CA GLY A 58 -13.88 20.62 -4.10
C GLY A 58 -13.96 21.93 -4.90
N SER A 59 -13.33 23.01 -4.45
CA SER A 59 -13.44 24.33 -5.07
C SER A 59 -12.50 24.56 -6.27
N TYR A 60 -11.54 23.67 -6.52
CA TYR A 60 -10.52 23.87 -7.55
C TYR A 60 -11.05 23.52 -8.95
N GLY A 61 -11.02 24.51 -9.85
CA GLY A 61 -11.47 24.34 -11.24
C GLY A 61 -10.51 23.52 -12.12
N GLY A 62 -9.21 23.57 -11.82
CA GLY A 62 -8.14 22.75 -12.39
C GLY A 62 -8.04 22.60 -13.90
N LYS A 63 -7.11 21.72 -14.33
CA LYS A 63 -7.06 21.25 -15.72
C LYS A 63 -8.19 20.25 -15.98
N ALA A 64 -8.54 20.08 -17.26
CA ALA A 64 -9.63 19.18 -17.68
C ALA A 64 -9.38 17.71 -17.29
N PHE A 65 -8.13 17.28 -17.24
CA PHE A 65 -7.72 16.00 -16.69
C PHE A 65 -6.51 16.20 -15.80
N GLU A 66 -6.59 15.66 -14.58
CA GLU A 66 -5.48 15.68 -13.63
C GLU A 66 -5.35 14.30 -13.02
N GLN A 67 -4.14 13.77 -13.02
CA GLN A 67 -3.78 12.57 -12.28
C GLN A 67 -2.53 12.89 -11.49
N GLY A 68 -2.58 12.64 -10.19
CA GLY A 68 -1.46 12.77 -9.28
C GLY A 68 -1.34 11.51 -8.44
N MET A 69 -0.12 11.03 -8.22
CA MET A 69 0.13 9.90 -7.35
C MET A 69 1.43 10.11 -6.58
N VAL A 70 1.42 9.87 -5.27
CA VAL A 70 2.63 9.91 -4.44
C VAL A 70 2.76 8.65 -3.63
N PHE A 71 3.87 7.94 -3.82
CA PHE A 71 4.33 6.91 -2.88
C PHE A 71 5.29 7.55 -1.88
N TYR A 72 5.05 7.38 -0.59
CA TYR A 72 6.01 7.72 0.45
C TYR A 72 6.46 6.46 1.17
N PHE A 73 7.70 6.03 0.91
CA PHE A 73 8.31 4.86 1.55
C PHE A 73 9.09 5.28 2.81
N LYS A 74 8.56 4.91 3.98
CA LYS A 74 9.12 5.29 5.29
C LYS A 74 10.19 4.29 5.74
N PRO A 75 11.22 4.71 6.49
CA PRO A 75 12.33 3.83 6.90
C PRO A 75 11.92 2.56 7.66
N ASN A 76 10.77 2.57 8.33
CA ASN A 76 10.28 1.52 9.21
C ASN A 76 9.43 0.44 8.50
N GLY A 77 9.49 0.34 7.17
CA GLY A 77 8.69 -0.64 6.42
C GLY A 77 7.23 -0.21 6.20
N LYS A 78 6.91 1.05 6.47
CA LYS A 78 5.58 1.63 6.22
C LYS A 78 5.54 2.39 4.91
N TYR A 79 4.34 2.53 4.35
CA TYR A 79 4.12 3.41 3.21
C TYR A 79 2.88 4.28 3.40
N GLU A 80 2.85 5.37 2.66
CA GLU A 80 1.64 6.14 2.35
C GLU A 80 1.50 6.25 0.83
N LEU A 81 0.27 6.19 0.35
CA LEU A 81 -0.08 6.35 -1.06
C LEU A 81 -1.19 7.39 -1.16
N TYR A 82 -0.92 8.45 -1.90
CA TYR A 82 -1.87 9.50 -2.22
C TYR A 82 -2.21 9.42 -3.70
N VAL A 83 -3.48 9.49 -4.06
CA VAL A 83 -3.93 9.47 -5.45
C VAL A 83 -5.00 10.53 -5.65
N ILE A 84 -4.85 11.31 -6.71
CA ILE A 84 -5.84 12.26 -7.22
C ILE A 84 -6.16 11.83 -8.65
N ASN A 85 -7.45 11.71 -8.97
CA ASN A 85 -7.93 11.64 -10.33
C ASN A 85 -9.05 12.66 -10.49
N ALA A 86 -8.94 13.54 -11.48
CA ALA A 86 -9.98 14.49 -11.81
C ALA A 86 -10.23 14.52 -13.31
N ALA A 87 -11.50 14.68 -13.68
CA ALA A 87 -11.94 14.85 -15.05
C ALA A 87 -13.05 15.90 -15.12
N THR A 88 -12.98 16.75 -16.13
CA THR A 88 -14.02 17.73 -16.47
C THR A 88 -14.66 17.35 -17.79
N SER A 89 -15.98 17.21 -17.78
CA SER A 89 -16.81 17.01 -18.96
C SER A 89 -17.91 18.07 -18.98
N TYR A 90 -17.97 18.84 -20.07
CA TYR A 90 -18.77 20.06 -20.15
C TYR A 90 -18.41 21.02 -18.98
N ASN A 91 -19.40 21.42 -18.19
CA ASN A 91 -19.25 22.23 -16.99
C ASN A 91 -19.21 21.39 -15.69
N CYS A 92 -19.15 20.06 -15.80
CA CYS A 92 -19.15 19.15 -14.66
C CYS A 92 -17.75 18.59 -14.41
N ARG A 93 -17.26 18.74 -13.19
CA ARG A 93 -15.99 18.20 -12.72
C ARG A 93 -16.27 17.10 -11.71
N THR A 94 -15.60 15.97 -11.91
CA THR A 94 -15.63 14.80 -11.04
C THR A 94 -14.21 14.53 -10.55
N GLU A 95 -14.06 14.40 -9.24
CA GLU A 95 -12.76 14.23 -8.62
C GLU A 95 -12.81 13.10 -7.59
N ALA A 96 -11.78 12.28 -7.60
CA ALA A 96 -11.58 11.17 -6.69
C ALA A 96 -10.22 11.30 -6.02
N PHE A 97 -10.23 11.34 -4.69
CA PHE A 97 -9.04 11.39 -3.86
C PHE A 97 -8.98 10.11 -3.03
N THR A 98 -7.86 9.41 -3.09
CA THR A 98 -7.62 8.19 -2.30
C THR A 98 -6.33 8.37 -1.50
N PHE A 99 -6.40 8.06 -0.22
CA PHE A 99 -5.25 7.92 0.65
C PHE A 99 -5.24 6.51 1.24
N ASN A 100 -4.15 5.77 1.11
CA ASN A 100 -3.97 4.49 1.78
C ASN A 100 -2.62 4.45 2.50
N THR A 101 -2.57 3.80 3.67
CA THR A 101 -1.33 3.54 4.40
C THR A 101 -1.25 2.08 4.85
N GLY A 102 -0.04 1.58 5.06
CA GLY A 102 0.17 0.21 5.50
C GLY A 102 1.63 -0.21 5.51
N ASN A 103 1.88 -1.48 5.24
CA ASN A 103 3.23 -2.06 5.17
C ASN A 103 3.70 -2.16 3.73
N VAL A 104 5.01 -2.04 3.51
CA VAL A 104 5.65 -2.29 2.22
C VAL A 104 6.86 -3.20 2.40
N THR A 105 7.03 -4.12 1.45
CA THR A 105 8.19 -5.02 1.39
C THR A 105 8.84 -4.92 0.03
N PHE A 106 10.16 -4.74 0.00
CA PHE A 106 10.95 -4.69 -1.22
C PHE A 106 11.68 -6.02 -1.44
N ASN A 107 11.76 -6.43 -2.70
CA ASN A 107 12.63 -7.50 -3.18
C ASN A 107 13.54 -6.90 -4.25
N GLU A 108 14.77 -6.53 -3.85
CA GLU A 108 15.75 -5.89 -4.71
C GLU A 108 16.22 -6.81 -5.84
N SER A 109 16.33 -8.12 -5.60
CA SER A 109 16.73 -9.08 -6.63
C SER A 109 15.72 -9.22 -7.77
N GLU A 110 14.43 -9.05 -7.48
CA GLU A 110 13.36 -9.08 -8.48
C GLU A 110 13.01 -7.69 -9.03
N GLY A 111 13.54 -6.60 -8.43
CA GLY A 111 13.11 -5.25 -8.75
C GLY A 111 11.61 -5.05 -8.45
N THR A 112 11.12 -5.56 -7.32
CA THR A 112 9.70 -5.47 -6.97
C THR A 112 9.48 -4.91 -5.56
N PHE A 113 8.30 -4.34 -5.35
CA PHE A 113 7.80 -4.06 -4.02
C PHE A 113 6.33 -4.46 -3.91
N THR A 114 5.90 -4.82 -2.71
CA THR A 114 4.52 -5.20 -2.41
C THR A 114 3.99 -4.32 -1.29
N ILE A 115 2.90 -3.60 -1.56
CA ILE A 115 2.17 -2.85 -0.55
C ILE A 115 1.03 -3.70 0.02
N ARG A 116 0.83 -3.59 1.34
CA ARG A 116 -0.28 -4.20 2.08
C ARG A 116 -1.01 -3.09 2.82
N PRO A 117 -2.07 -2.51 2.23
CA PRO A 117 -2.87 -1.47 2.88
C PRO A 117 -3.48 -1.99 4.18
N LEU A 118 -3.47 -1.15 5.22
CA LEU A 118 -4.09 -1.44 6.52
C LEU A 118 -5.27 -0.49 6.80
N SER A 119 -5.22 0.71 6.25
CA SER A 119 -6.30 1.69 6.32
C SER A 119 -6.22 2.66 5.14
N GLY A 120 -7.30 3.42 4.94
CA GLY A 120 -7.36 4.45 3.93
C GLY A 120 -8.61 5.30 4.02
N THR A 121 -8.63 6.37 3.24
CA THR A 121 -9.74 7.32 3.13
C THR A 121 -9.99 7.62 1.66
N MET A 122 -11.27 7.66 1.29
CA MET A 122 -11.73 8.00 -0.05
C MET A 122 -12.61 9.25 0.01
N ARG A 123 -12.40 10.17 -0.92
CA ARG A 123 -13.23 11.36 -1.09
C ARG A 123 -13.66 11.51 -2.54
N GLY A 124 -14.90 11.93 -2.73
CA GLY A 124 -15.46 12.25 -4.03
C GLY A 124 -16.06 13.64 -4.04
N TYR A 125 -15.74 14.42 -5.07
CA TYR A 125 -16.30 15.75 -5.32
C TYR A 125 -16.92 15.80 -6.72
N TYR A 126 -18.16 16.27 -6.80
CA TYR A 126 -18.97 16.28 -8.02
C TYR A 126 -19.60 17.67 -8.19
N SER A 127 -19.02 18.52 -9.04
CA SER A 127 -19.46 19.92 -9.13
C SER A 127 -20.93 20.07 -9.57
N CYS A 128 -21.41 19.18 -10.43
CA CYS A 128 -22.81 19.16 -10.90
C CYS A 128 -23.76 18.35 -10.02
N ALA A 129 -23.25 17.61 -9.03
CA ALA A 129 -24.08 16.88 -8.07
C ALA A 129 -23.49 16.97 -6.65
N PRO A 130 -23.37 18.17 -6.04
CA PRO A 130 -22.66 18.33 -4.77
C PRO A 130 -23.27 17.52 -3.62
N SER A 131 -24.57 17.21 -3.68
CA SER A 131 -25.26 16.34 -2.72
C SER A 131 -24.78 14.88 -2.76
N LYS A 132 -23.95 14.50 -3.73
CA LYS A 132 -23.29 13.19 -3.86
C LYS A 132 -21.83 13.21 -3.40
N ASN A 133 -21.30 14.36 -3.00
CA ASN A 133 -19.97 14.44 -2.41
C ASN A 133 -19.90 13.53 -1.19
N PHE A 134 -18.74 12.91 -0.99
CA PHE A 134 -18.53 12.01 0.14
C PHE A 134 -17.10 12.06 0.64
N LYS A 135 -16.95 11.71 1.91
CA LYS A 135 -15.68 11.35 2.56
C LYS A 135 -15.96 10.15 3.45
N ARG A 136 -15.21 9.07 3.28
CA ARG A 136 -15.35 7.85 4.08
C ARG A 136 -14.03 7.12 4.19
N ASP A 137 -13.95 6.23 5.16
CA ASP A 137 -12.88 5.26 5.22
C ASP A 137 -13.01 4.22 4.10
N ALA A 138 -11.87 3.67 3.70
CA ALA A 138 -11.82 2.55 2.77
C ALA A 138 -12.44 1.31 3.42
N HIS A 139 -13.22 0.56 2.65
CA HIS A 139 -13.76 -0.71 3.06
C HIS A 139 -12.69 -1.80 2.99
N ALA A 140 -12.88 -2.90 3.72
CA ALA A 140 -11.91 -3.99 3.78
C ALA A 140 -11.62 -4.62 2.41
N ASP A 141 -12.62 -4.69 1.53
CA ASP A 141 -12.48 -5.20 0.15
C ASP A 141 -11.77 -4.21 -0.79
N GLU A 142 -11.60 -2.95 -0.40
CA GLU A 142 -10.83 -1.93 -1.13
C GLU A 142 -9.34 -1.92 -0.72
N LEU A 143 -8.99 -2.51 0.43
CA LEU A 143 -7.64 -2.57 0.99
C LEU A 143 -6.86 -3.80 0.48
N LYS A 144 -6.66 -3.87 -0.84
CA LYS A 144 -6.02 -5.03 -1.48
C LYS A 144 -4.50 -4.93 -1.50
N THR A 145 -3.84 -6.06 -1.22
CA THR A 145 -2.39 -6.19 -1.43
C THR A 145 -2.07 -6.04 -2.91
N GLN A 146 -1.04 -5.26 -3.23
CA GLN A 146 -0.64 -5.00 -4.62
C GLN A 146 0.89 -5.15 -4.76
N LYS A 147 1.31 -5.94 -5.76
CA LYS A 147 2.71 -6.05 -6.20
C LYS A 147 2.96 -5.09 -7.35
N TYR A 148 4.12 -4.44 -7.31
CA TYR A 148 4.65 -3.55 -8.34
C TYR A 148 6.06 -3.97 -8.71
N TYR A 149 6.46 -3.61 -9.93
CA TYR A 149 7.81 -3.68 -10.43
C TYR A 149 8.38 -2.27 -10.46
N TYR A 150 9.66 -2.12 -10.14
CA TYR A 150 10.31 -0.82 -10.14
C TYR A 150 11.74 -0.87 -10.65
N VAL A 151 12.17 0.23 -11.26
CA VAL A 151 13.57 0.49 -11.61
C VAL A 151 13.90 1.95 -11.31
N ILE A 152 14.99 2.20 -10.59
CA ILE A 152 15.56 3.54 -10.48
C ILE A 152 16.47 3.78 -11.68
N ARG A 153 16.23 4.86 -12.42
CA ARG A 153 16.99 5.23 -13.61
C ARG A 153 17.12 6.73 -13.76
N LYS A 154 17.89 7.16 -14.76
CA LYS A 154 17.86 8.53 -15.26
C LYS A 154 16.82 8.66 -16.37
N ASN A 155 15.95 9.65 -16.31
CA ASN A 155 15.06 10.01 -17.42
C ASN A 155 15.85 10.75 -18.52
N SER A 156 15.18 11.15 -19.61
CA SER A 156 15.84 11.85 -20.73
C SER A 156 16.39 13.24 -20.35
N GLN A 157 15.94 13.80 -19.23
CA GLN A 157 16.40 15.06 -18.65
C GLN A 157 17.59 14.86 -17.68
N GLY A 158 18.00 13.62 -17.41
CA GLY A 158 19.09 13.30 -16.48
C GLY A 158 18.69 13.28 -15.00
N GLU A 159 17.40 13.39 -14.70
CA GLU A 159 16.84 13.36 -13.35
C GLU A 159 16.70 11.92 -12.87
N THR A 160 16.87 11.69 -11.57
CA THR A 160 16.65 10.36 -11.00
C THR A 160 15.16 10.14 -10.83
N VAL A 161 14.63 9.11 -11.48
CA VAL A 161 13.23 8.71 -11.41
C VAL A 161 13.11 7.26 -10.97
N MET A 162 12.01 6.95 -10.30
CA MET A 162 11.57 5.56 -10.08
C MET A 162 10.50 5.25 -11.11
N ASN A 163 10.84 4.42 -12.10
CA ASN A 163 9.83 3.84 -12.98
C ASN A 163 9.06 2.77 -12.20
N ILE A 164 7.74 2.89 -12.09
CA ILE A 164 6.87 1.94 -11.38
C ILE A 164 5.85 1.35 -12.36
N SER A 165 5.76 0.03 -12.41
CA SER A 165 4.86 -0.73 -13.28
C SER A 165 4.04 -1.77 -12.51
N THR A 166 2.85 -2.09 -13.03
CA THR A 166 2.02 -3.21 -12.55
C THR A 166 2.32 -4.52 -13.28
N THR A 167 3.15 -4.48 -14.32
CA THR A 167 3.64 -5.64 -15.08
C THR A 167 5.17 -5.73 -14.95
N PRO A 168 5.78 -6.90 -15.25
CA PRO A 168 7.23 -7.04 -15.28
C PRO A 168 7.95 -6.15 -16.30
N SER A 169 7.22 -5.53 -17.23
CA SER A 169 7.77 -4.67 -18.27
C SER A 169 7.93 -3.25 -17.75
N VAL A 170 9.16 -2.74 -17.79
CA VAL A 170 9.49 -1.33 -17.49
C VAL A 170 8.92 -0.35 -18.51
N ASN A 171 8.55 -0.82 -19.71
CA ASN A 171 7.94 0.02 -20.73
C ASN A 171 6.47 0.32 -20.42
N ASP A 172 5.86 -0.44 -19.52
CA ASP A 172 4.47 -0.30 -19.12
C ASP A 172 4.34 0.59 -17.86
N GLY A 173 5.47 1.01 -17.29
CA GLY A 173 5.53 1.79 -16.07
C GLY A 173 5.49 3.31 -16.30
N ALA A 174 5.16 4.04 -15.24
CA ALA A 174 5.25 5.49 -15.19
C ALA A 174 6.50 5.91 -14.41
N ASP A 175 7.16 6.99 -14.83
CA ASP A 175 8.27 7.58 -14.10
C ASP A 175 7.72 8.47 -12.97
N PHE A 176 8.17 8.19 -11.74
CA PHE A 176 7.90 9.00 -10.56
C PHE A 176 9.16 9.77 -10.22
N ASP A 177 9.02 11.08 -10.06
CA ASP A 177 10.10 11.97 -9.67
C ASP A 177 10.34 11.89 -8.16
N PHE A 178 11.59 11.95 -7.75
CA PHE A 178 11.91 12.06 -6.32
C PHE A 178 11.47 13.44 -5.82
N ASP A 179 10.61 13.46 -4.80
CA ASP A 179 10.15 14.68 -4.16
C ASP A 179 10.95 14.90 -2.87
N PRO A 180 11.89 15.87 -2.86
CA PRO A 180 12.69 16.18 -1.68
C PRO A 180 11.93 17.04 -0.65
N SER A 181 10.67 17.43 -0.91
CA SER A 181 9.87 18.24 0.02
C SER A 181 9.39 17.43 1.23
N GLU A 182 10.33 17.23 2.16
CA GLU A 182 10.26 17.23 3.63
C GLU A 182 11.57 16.70 4.24
#